data_AF-A0AAD2CWQ7-F1
#
_entry.id   AF-A0AAD2CWQ7-F1
#
_cell.length_a   1.000
_cell.length_b   1.000
_cell.length_c   1.000
_cell.angle_alpha   90.00
_cell.angle_beta   90.00
_cell.angle_gamma   90.00
#
_symmetry.space_group_name_H-M   'P 1'
#
loop_
_entity.id
_entity.type
_entity.pdbx_description
1 polymer ?
#
loop_
_entity_poly.entity_id
_entity_poly.type
_entity_poly.pdbx_seq_one_letter_code
_entity_poly.pdbx_strand_id
1 'polypeptide(L)'
;MIIPLLEREPNNKKKERKLRNKKILKKKQYKVQIEDELFRNIMNLLDDHLLSNTSDSEEKVAYLKMKATYLEYISEFAKASDKYNTVQECKNCYEEAQEIAERDLEPIHPTRLSLFLNFSMFNYEILNEPQIACDMTKNVLDSTISELEHRSNEYSKDSARIIQLFRDSLTLWNSDMEV
;
A
#
# COMPACT_ATOMS: atom_id res chain seq x y z
N MET A 1 18.15 -59.13 -26.22
CA MET A 1 17.51 -57.87 -26.63
C MET A 1 16.75 -57.31 -25.41
N ILE A 2 17.44 -56.63 -24.48
CA ILE A 2 16.85 -56.10 -23.23
C ILE A 2 17.31 -54.64 -23.08
N ILE A 3 16.85 -53.79 -23.98
CA ILE A 3 16.87 -52.33 -23.80
C ILE A 3 15.49 -51.83 -24.23
N PRO A 4 14.44 -51.90 -23.37
CA PRO A 4 13.37 -50.89 -23.52
C PRO A 4 12.73 -50.36 -22.22
N LEU A 5 13.13 -50.78 -21.02
CA LEU A 5 12.46 -50.35 -19.78
C LEU A 5 13.14 -49.13 -19.11
N LEU A 6 14.47 -49.06 -19.10
CA LEU A 6 15.21 -47.98 -18.45
C LEU A 6 15.15 -46.63 -19.17
N GLU A 7 14.92 -46.59 -20.49
CA GLU A 7 14.79 -45.34 -21.28
C GLU A 7 13.37 -44.76 -21.32
N ARG A 8 12.34 -45.58 -21.02
CA ARG A 8 10.93 -45.13 -20.99
C ARG A 8 10.58 -44.35 -19.72
N GLU A 9 11.12 -44.79 -18.57
CA GLU A 9 11.01 -44.10 -17.27
C GLU A 9 11.44 -42.61 -17.28
N PRO A 10 12.64 -42.23 -17.77
CA PRO A 10 13.09 -40.84 -17.80
C PRO A 10 12.30 -39.98 -18.80
N ASN A 11 11.82 -40.56 -19.90
CA ASN A 11 10.99 -39.84 -20.87
C ASN A 11 9.58 -39.55 -20.35
N ASN A 12 9.00 -40.46 -19.55
CA ASN A 12 7.69 -40.24 -18.93
C ASN A 12 7.78 -39.16 -17.84
N LYS A 13 8.81 -39.20 -16.99
CA LYS A 13 9.10 -38.14 -15.99
C LYS A 13 9.34 -36.77 -16.65
N LYS A 14 10.00 -36.72 -17.81
CA LYS A 14 10.15 -35.47 -18.60
C LYS A 14 8.81 -34.94 -19.13
N LYS A 15 7.93 -35.81 -19.65
CA LYS A 15 6.59 -35.42 -20.14
C LYS A 15 5.69 -34.92 -19.01
N GLU A 16 5.69 -35.60 -17.86
CA GLU A 16 4.95 -35.18 -16.67
C GLU A 16 5.43 -33.82 -16.14
N ARG A 17 6.76 -33.61 -16.07
CA ARG A 17 7.34 -32.30 -15.74
C ARG A 17 6.90 -31.20 -16.71
N LYS A 18 6.93 -31.46 -18.02
CA LYS A 18 6.45 -30.50 -19.03
C LYS A 18 4.97 -30.18 -18.87
N LEU A 19 4.12 -31.17 -18.60
CA LEU A 19 2.69 -30.97 -18.39
C LEU A 19 2.42 -30.18 -17.10
N ARG A 20 3.14 -30.48 -16.01
CA ARG A 20 3.09 -29.73 -14.75
C ARG A 20 3.50 -28.27 -14.97
N ASN A 21 4.59 -28.02 -15.69
CA ASN A 21 5.05 -26.67 -16.02
C ASN A 21 4.02 -25.91 -16.86
N LYS A 22 3.38 -26.57 -17.84
CA LYS A 22 2.31 -25.95 -18.64
C LYS A 22 1.09 -25.58 -17.79
N LYS A 23 0.70 -26.43 -16.82
CA LYS A 23 -0.38 -26.12 -15.86
C LYS A 23 -0.02 -24.93 -14.97
N ILE A 24 1.21 -24.87 -14.47
CA ILE A 24 1.70 -23.75 -13.64
C ILE A 24 1.68 -22.45 -14.45
N LEU A 25 2.16 -22.48 -15.70
CA LEU A 25 2.18 -21.30 -16.56
C LEU A 25 0.77 -20.76 -16.82
N LYS A 26 -0.20 -21.63 -17.14
CA LYS A 26 -1.60 -21.22 -17.31
C LYS A 26 -2.18 -20.57 -16.07
N LYS A 27 -1.90 -21.12 -14.87
CA LYS A 27 -2.35 -20.53 -13.60
C LYS A 27 -1.76 -19.14 -13.39
N LYS A 28 -0.47 -18.96 -13.68
CA LYS A 28 0.20 -17.66 -13.60
C LYS A 28 -0.40 -16.64 -14.56
N GLN A 29 -0.66 -17.03 -15.81
CA GLN A 29 -1.28 -16.15 -16.81
C GLN A 29 -2.69 -15.72 -16.39
N TYR A 30 -3.50 -16.66 -15.91
CA TYR A 30 -4.85 -16.35 -15.45
C TYR A 30 -4.85 -15.41 -14.23
N LYS A 31 -3.92 -15.61 -13.29
CA LYS A 31 -3.73 -14.72 -12.15
C LYS A 31 -3.44 -13.27 -12.62
N VAL A 32 -2.46 -13.10 -13.51
CA VAL A 32 -2.08 -11.78 -14.04
C VAL A 32 -3.25 -11.11 -14.77
N GLN A 33 -4.05 -11.86 -15.53
CA GLN A 33 -5.22 -11.32 -16.22
C GLN A 33 -6.28 -10.78 -15.26
N ILE A 34 -6.58 -11.52 -14.19
CA ILE A 34 -7.53 -11.07 -13.16
C ILE A 34 -7.01 -9.82 -12.45
N GLU A 35 -5.73 -9.82 -12.07
CA GLU A 35 -5.11 -8.68 -11.39
C GLU A 35 -5.15 -7.42 -12.26
N ASP A 36 -4.77 -7.52 -13.52
CA ASP A 36 -4.78 -6.40 -14.47
C ASP A 36 -6.19 -5.84 -14.73
N GLU A 37 -7.21 -6.72 -14.87
CA GLU A 37 -8.60 -6.28 -14.99
C GLU A 37 -9.11 -5.61 -13.71
N LEU A 38 -8.84 -6.21 -12.55
CA LEU A 38 -9.27 -5.67 -11.25
C LEU A 38 -8.67 -4.29 -10.99
N PHE A 39 -7.36 -4.13 -11.18
CA PHE A 39 -6.68 -2.85 -10.93
C PHE A 39 -7.15 -1.77 -11.87
N ARG A 40 -7.29 -2.08 -13.16
CA ARG A 40 -7.79 -1.10 -14.13
C ARG A 40 -9.21 -0.65 -13.79
N ASN A 41 -10.09 -1.56 -13.39
CA ASN A 41 -11.45 -1.20 -13.00
C ASN A 41 -11.47 -0.31 -11.75
N ILE A 42 -10.63 -0.60 -10.76
CA ILE A 42 -10.52 0.20 -9.53
C ILE A 42 -9.94 1.59 -9.81
N MET A 43 -8.90 1.68 -10.64
CA MET A 43 -8.30 2.96 -11.00
C MET A 43 -9.25 3.84 -11.79
N ASN A 44 -9.97 3.28 -12.77
CA ASN A 44 -10.99 4.03 -13.50
C ASN A 44 -12.13 4.48 -12.59
N LEU A 45 -12.54 3.65 -11.62
CA LEU A 45 -13.54 4.06 -10.62
C LEU A 45 -13.06 5.23 -9.78
N LEU A 46 -11.80 5.18 -9.31
CA LEU A 46 -11.21 6.24 -8.51
C LEU A 46 -11.09 7.54 -9.29
N ASP A 47 -10.52 7.50 -10.49
CA ASP A 47 -10.20 8.70 -11.27
C ASP A 47 -11.44 9.29 -11.96
N ASP A 48 -12.19 8.47 -12.69
CA ASP A 48 -13.27 8.95 -13.56
C ASP A 48 -14.58 9.21 -12.80
N HIS A 49 -14.75 8.59 -11.63
CA HIS A 49 -16.02 8.66 -10.89
C HIS A 49 -15.90 9.22 -9.46
N LEU A 50 -14.93 8.80 -8.66
CA LEU A 50 -14.87 9.23 -7.26
C LEU A 50 -14.19 10.59 -7.13
N LEU A 51 -12.93 10.71 -7.55
CA LEU A 51 -12.13 11.93 -7.46
C LEU A 51 -12.67 13.06 -8.33
N SER A 52 -13.21 12.75 -9.51
CA SER A 52 -13.78 13.75 -10.42
C SER A 52 -15.08 14.37 -9.94
N ASN A 53 -15.85 13.68 -9.09
CA ASN A 53 -17.19 14.11 -8.69
C ASN A 53 -17.29 14.57 -7.22
N THR A 54 -16.29 14.30 -6.38
CA THR A 54 -16.30 14.82 -5.00
C THR A 54 -15.78 16.26 -4.94
N SER A 55 -16.44 17.08 -4.13
CA SER A 55 -15.95 18.40 -3.74
C SER A 55 -15.58 18.46 -2.25
N ASP A 56 -15.88 17.40 -1.50
CA ASP A 56 -15.59 17.29 -0.08
C ASP A 56 -14.12 16.94 0.14
N SER A 57 -13.46 17.69 1.02
CA SER A 57 -12.02 17.51 1.25
C SER A 57 -11.70 16.20 1.98
N GLU A 58 -12.57 15.74 2.88
CA GLU A 58 -12.37 14.47 3.58
C GLU A 58 -12.46 13.29 2.60
N GLU A 59 -13.49 13.28 1.75
CA GLU A 59 -13.67 12.27 0.71
C GLU A 59 -12.49 12.25 -0.27
N LYS A 60 -12.03 13.43 -0.74
CA LYS A 60 -10.84 13.53 -1.60
C LYS A 60 -9.62 12.89 -0.97
N VAL A 61 -9.34 13.21 0.29
CA VAL A 61 -8.22 12.61 1.04
C VAL A 61 -8.39 11.09 1.13
N ALA A 62 -9.59 10.60 1.43
CA ALA A 62 -9.86 9.17 1.52
C ALA A 62 -9.66 8.45 0.17
N TYR A 63 -10.09 9.05 -0.94
CA TYR A 63 -9.95 8.47 -2.27
C TYR A 63 -8.51 8.53 -2.81
N LEU A 64 -7.78 9.63 -2.58
CA LEU A 64 -6.36 9.72 -2.94
C LEU A 64 -5.52 8.69 -2.14
N LYS A 65 -5.79 8.55 -0.84
CA LYS A 65 -5.18 7.50 -0.01
C LYS A 65 -5.49 6.11 -0.57
N MET A 66 -6.75 5.86 -0.95
CA MET A 66 -7.16 4.58 -1.53
C MET A 66 -6.44 4.31 -2.86
N LYS A 67 -6.29 5.31 -3.73
CA LYS A 67 -5.50 5.23 -4.96
C LYS A 67 -4.05 4.88 -4.68
N ALA A 68 -3.42 5.57 -3.72
CA ALA A 68 -2.06 5.30 -3.31
C ALA A 68 -1.86 3.85 -2.82
N THR A 69 -2.75 3.34 -1.97
CA THR A 69 -2.71 1.94 -1.48
C THR A 69 -2.85 0.92 -2.61
N TYR A 70 -3.68 1.18 -3.62
CA TYR A 70 -3.76 0.30 -4.78
C TYR A 70 -2.50 0.38 -5.66
N LEU A 71 -1.90 1.56 -5.81
CA LEU A 71 -0.63 1.73 -6.53
C LEU A 71 0.51 0.98 -5.83
N GLU A 72 0.58 0.99 -4.49
CA GLU A 72 1.53 0.18 -3.71
C GLU A 72 1.40 -1.30 -4.07
N TYR A 73 0.17 -1.83 -4.00
CA TYR A 73 -0.10 -3.22 -4.31
C TYR A 73 0.27 -3.56 -5.76
N ILE A 74 -0.03 -2.67 -6.72
CA ILE A 74 0.40 -2.84 -8.13
C ILE A 74 1.93 -2.88 -8.23
N SER A 75 2.63 -2.02 -7.48
CA SER A 75 4.09 -1.90 -7.52
C SER A 75 4.82 -3.17 -7.04
N GLU A 76 4.20 -3.98 -6.17
CA GLU A 76 4.74 -5.26 -5.71
C GLU A 76 4.81 -6.31 -6.84
N PHE A 77 3.87 -6.25 -7.78
CA PHE A 77 3.78 -7.21 -8.90
C PHE A 77 4.26 -6.62 -10.23
N ALA A 78 4.53 -5.32 -10.27
CA ALA A 78 5.03 -4.62 -11.45
C ALA A 78 6.41 -5.14 -11.87
N LYS A 79 6.68 -5.10 -13.19
CA LYS A 79 8.03 -5.29 -13.70
C LYS A 79 8.91 -4.13 -13.22
N ALA A 80 10.22 -4.36 -13.12
CA ALA A 80 11.16 -3.35 -12.64
C ALA A 80 11.07 -2.01 -13.39
N SER A 81 10.79 -2.03 -14.70
CA SER A 81 10.61 -0.81 -15.52
C SER A 81 9.40 0.02 -15.12
N ASP A 82 8.33 -0.64 -14.68
CA ASP A 82 7.04 0.00 -14.42
C ASP A 82 6.93 0.38 -12.93
N LYS A 83 7.65 -0.36 -12.06
CA LYS A 83 7.67 -0.15 -10.62
C LYS A 83 8.06 1.27 -10.24
N TYR A 84 9.08 1.86 -10.86
CA TYR A 84 9.50 3.24 -10.55
C TYR A 84 8.37 4.25 -10.79
N ASN A 85 7.70 4.15 -11.92
CA ASN A 85 6.60 5.05 -12.27
C ASN A 85 5.42 4.88 -11.31
N THR A 86 5.05 3.64 -10.99
CA THR A 86 3.97 3.34 -10.03
C THR A 86 4.28 3.86 -8.63
N VAL A 87 5.52 3.70 -8.16
CA VAL A 87 5.95 4.24 -6.85
C VAL A 87 5.93 5.76 -6.85
N GLN A 88 6.35 6.41 -7.93
CA GLN A 88 6.29 7.87 -8.04
C GLN A 88 4.85 8.39 -8.07
N GLU A 89 3.96 7.73 -8.81
CA GLU A 89 2.54 8.09 -8.82
C GLU A 89 1.88 7.90 -7.44
N CYS A 90 2.24 6.83 -6.73
CA CYS A 90 1.80 6.58 -5.36
C CYS A 90 2.24 7.71 -4.43
N LYS A 91 3.52 8.11 -4.50
CA LYS A 91 4.06 9.23 -3.71
C LYS A 91 3.29 10.53 -3.99
N ASN A 92 3.03 10.85 -5.26
CA ASN A 92 2.29 12.05 -5.63
C ASN A 92 0.86 12.04 -5.03
N CYS A 93 0.19 10.88 -5.02
CA CYS A 93 -1.14 10.75 -4.40
C CYS A 93 -1.11 11.03 -2.90
N TYR A 94 -0.08 10.54 -2.19
CA TYR A 94 0.11 10.82 -0.77
C TYR A 94 0.41 12.28 -0.49
N GLU A 95 1.29 12.90 -1.29
CA GLU A 95 1.65 14.32 -1.13
C GLU A 95 0.44 15.23 -1.38
N GLU A 96 -0.35 14.99 -2.44
CA GLU A 96 -1.58 15.73 -2.71
C GLU A 96 -2.61 15.55 -1.58
N ALA A 97 -2.81 14.32 -1.11
CA ALA A 97 -3.72 14.05 0.00
C ALA A 97 -3.24 14.73 1.29
N GLN A 98 -1.93 14.78 1.54
CA GLN A 98 -1.35 15.42 2.71
C GLN A 98 -1.65 16.92 2.69
N GLU A 99 -1.42 17.60 1.57
CA GLU A 99 -1.69 19.04 1.43
C GLU A 99 -3.16 19.38 1.72
N ILE A 100 -4.10 18.56 1.20
CA ILE A 100 -5.53 18.75 1.44
C ILE A 100 -5.86 18.49 2.91
N ALA A 101 -5.34 17.40 3.48
CA ALA A 101 -5.63 17.01 4.86
C ALA A 101 -5.07 18.01 5.88
N GLU A 102 -3.87 18.54 5.64
CA GLU A 102 -3.25 19.54 6.51
C GLU A 102 -4.00 20.87 6.50
N ARG A 103 -4.56 21.25 5.35
CA ARG A 103 -5.32 22.49 5.15
C ARG A 103 -6.74 22.39 5.71
N ASP A 104 -7.43 21.28 5.46
CA ASP A 104 -8.88 21.21 5.61
C ASP A 104 -9.36 20.31 6.78
N LEU A 105 -8.49 19.46 7.36
CA LEU A 105 -8.88 18.51 8.42
C LEU A 105 -8.13 18.77 9.74
N GLU A 106 -8.80 18.62 10.88
CA GLU A 106 -8.17 18.74 12.21
C GLU A 106 -7.05 17.70 12.42
N PRO A 107 -5.98 18.00 13.19
CA PRO A 107 -4.87 17.06 13.42
C PRO A 107 -5.30 15.68 13.96
N ILE A 108 -6.37 15.64 14.77
CA ILE A 108 -6.90 14.39 15.35
C ILE A 108 -7.99 13.74 14.48
N HIS A 109 -8.26 14.27 13.29
CA HIS A 109 -9.29 13.76 12.39
C HIS A 109 -8.92 12.34 11.91
N PRO A 110 -9.79 11.31 12.04
CA PRO A 110 -9.46 9.93 11.68
C PRO A 110 -8.92 9.76 10.26
N THR A 111 -9.53 10.45 9.28
CA THR A 111 -9.10 10.40 7.87
C THR A 111 -7.69 10.97 7.66
N ARG A 112 -7.35 12.07 8.34
CA ARG A 112 -6.00 12.66 8.33
C ARG A 112 -4.99 11.72 8.98
N LEU A 113 -5.30 11.23 10.19
CA LEU A 113 -4.43 10.28 10.90
C LEU A 113 -4.18 9.01 10.09
N SER A 114 -5.22 8.45 9.47
CA SER A 114 -5.08 7.25 8.64
C SER A 114 -4.24 7.51 7.38
N LEU A 115 -4.33 8.69 6.77
CA LEU A 115 -3.47 9.07 5.66
C LEU A 115 -1.99 9.07 6.09
N PHE A 116 -1.66 9.79 7.16
CA PHE A 116 -0.28 9.90 7.61
C PHE A 116 0.31 8.55 8.04
N LEU A 117 -0.50 7.66 8.60
CA LEU A 117 -0.05 6.32 8.97
C LEU A 117 0.34 5.52 7.73
N ASN A 118 -0.51 5.52 6.70
CA ASN A 118 -0.18 4.83 5.45
C ASN A 118 1.03 5.48 4.76
N PHE A 119 1.14 6.81 4.78
CA PHE A 119 2.26 7.48 4.15
C PHE A 119 3.58 7.22 4.90
N SER A 120 3.59 7.16 6.23
CA SER A 120 4.79 6.79 6.98
C SER A 120 5.20 5.35 6.71
N MET A 121 4.25 4.41 6.64
CA MET A 121 4.51 3.02 6.22
C MET A 121 5.10 2.96 4.80
N PHE A 122 4.57 3.73 3.86
CA PHE A 122 5.09 3.82 2.50
C PHE A 122 6.55 4.30 2.46
N ASN A 123 6.87 5.37 3.21
CA ASN A 123 8.24 5.85 3.31
C ASN A 123 9.17 4.77 3.91
N TYR A 124 8.69 4.03 4.91
CA TYR A 124 9.47 2.98 5.56
C TYR A 124 9.68 1.75 4.65
N GLU A 125 8.61 1.15 4.16
CA GLU A 125 8.63 -0.15 3.48
C GLU A 125 8.93 -0.06 1.99
N ILE A 126 8.45 0.99 1.31
CA ILE A 126 8.53 1.09 -0.15
C ILE A 126 9.68 1.98 -0.60
N LEU A 127 9.85 3.15 0.03
CA LEU A 127 10.95 4.06 -0.30
C LEU A 127 12.26 3.72 0.42
N ASN A 128 12.19 2.89 1.47
CA ASN A 128 13.34 2.55 2.32
C ASN A 128 13.97 3.83 2.92
N GLU A 129 13.12 4.74 3.38
CA GLU A 129 13.45 6.02 4.00
C GLU A 129 12.97 6.03 5.48
N PRO A 130 13.55 5.17 6.35
CA PRO A 130 13.04 4.95 7.71
C PRO A 130 13.09 6.20 8.60
N GLN A 131 14.09 7.06 8.40
CA GLN A 131 14.19 8.32 9.15
C GLN A 131 13.02 9.26 8.84
N ILE A 132 12.63 9.37 7.56
CA ILE A 132 11.50 10.20 7.12
C ILE A 132 10.20 9.66 7.70
N ALA A 133 9.99 8.33 7.67
CA ALA A 133 8.83 7.70 8.28
C ALA A 133 8.72 7.95 9.79
N CYS A 134 9.85 7.88 10.50
CA CYS A 134 9.92 8.15 11.93
C CYS A 134 9.62 9.61 12.25
N ASP A 135 10.21 10.55 11.51
CA ASP A 135 10.01 11.98 11.73
C ASP A 135 8.57 12.39 11.42
N MET A 136 7.99 11.86 10.35
CA MET A 136 6.57 12.02 10.03
C MET A 136 5.68 11.54 11.18
N THR A 137 5.96 10.35 11.71
CA THR A 137 5.16 9.79 12.81
C THR A 137 5.30 10.58 14.11
N LYS A 138 6.51 11.05 14.44
CA LYS A 138 6.74 11.92 15.60
C LYS A 138 5.97 13.23 15.48
N ASN A 139 6.04 13.88 14.33
CA ASN A 139 5.32 15.13 14.08
C ASN A 139 3.79 14.98 14.24
N VAL A 140 3.23 13.86 13.78
CA VAL A 140 1.81 13.55 13.98
C VAL A 140 1.50 13.36 15.46
N LEU A 141 2.30 12.58 16.19
CA LEU A 141 2.09 12.37 17.63
C LEU A 141 2.16 13.68 18.43
N ASP A 142 3.14 14.53 18.16
CA ASP A 142 3.29 15.82 18.83
C ASP A 142 2.09 16.74 18.54
N SER A 143 1.63 16.77 17.28
CA SER A 143 0.44 17.54 16.88
C SER A 143 -0.83 17.03 17.58
N THR A 144 -0.96 15.71 17.77
CA THR A 144 -2.12 15.14 18.47
C THR A 144 -2.13 15.44 19.97
N ILE A 145 -0.96 15.50 20.62
CA ILE A 145 -0.84 15.88 22.03
C ILE A 145 -1.33 17.32 22.22
N SER A 146 -0.85 18.24 21.37
CA SER A 146 -1.26 19.64 21.43
C SER A 146 -2.77 19.83 21.27
N GLU A 147 -3.44 19.06 20.41
CA GLU A 147 -4.89 19.18 20.21
C GLU A 147 -5.71 18.55 21.36
N LEU A 148 -5.22 17.45 21.96
CA LEU A 148 -5.87 16.79 23.10
C LEU A 148 -5.85 17.65 24.37
N GLU A 149 -4.85 18.51 24.54
CA GLU A 149 -4.81 19.50 25.65
C GLU A 149 -5.91 20.57 25.53
N HIS A 150 -6.51 20.73 24.34
CA HIS A 150 -7.42 21.81 24.03
C HIS A 150 -8.90 21.39 23.85
N ARG A 151 -9.24 20.08 23.83
CA ARG A 151 -10.62 19.64 23.53
C ARG A 151 -11.11 18.39 24.26
N SER A 152 -12.41 18.35 24.56
CA SER A 152 -13.18 17.15 24.96
C SER A 152 -13.90 16.55 23.73
N ASN A 153 -13.21 15.83 22.85
CA ASN A 153 -13.72 15.57 21.48
C ASN A 153 -14.38 14.21 21.22
N GLU A 154 -15.44 14.24 20.39
CA GLU A 154 -16.29 13.12 19.91
C GLU A 154 -15.57 12.05 19.06
N TYR A 155 -14.43 12.37 18.45
CA TYR A 155 -13.65 11.47 17.58
C TYR A 155 -12.86 10.37 18.33
N SER A 156 -13.01 10.31 19.66
CA SER A 156 -11.97 9.79 20.56
C SER A 156 -11.59 8.33 20.31
N LYS A 157 -12.52 7.45 19.90
CA LYS A 157 -12.21 6.01 19.83
C LYS A 157 -11.42 5.62 18.60
N ASP A 158 -11.82 6.09 17.42
CA ASP A 158 -11.16 5.70 16.17
C ASP A 158 -9.84 6.43 15.99
N SER A 159 -9.79 7.73 16.34
CA SER A 159 -8.52 8.47 16.38
C SER A 159 -7.55 7.88 17.41
N ALA A 160 -8.00 7.50 18.62
CA ALA A 160 -7.10 6.91 19.62
C ALA A 160 -6.51 5.57 19.16
N ARG A 161 -7.29 4.76 18.45
CA ARG A 161 -6.78 3.50 17.86
C ARG A 161 -5.66 3.78 16.86
N ILE A 162 -5.83 4.75 15.97
CA ILE A 162 -4.82 5.10 14.97
C ILE A 162 -3.57 5.71 15.62
N ILE A 163 -3.75 6.58 16.63
CA ILE A 163 -2.65 7.15 17.42
C ILE A 163 -1.85 6.04 18.11
N GLN A 164 -2.53 4.99 18.60
CA GLN A 164 -1.81 3.86 19.18
C GLN A 164 -0.98 3.11 18.13
N LEU A 165 -1.51 2.92 16.90
CA LEU A 165 -0.74 2.32 15.81
C LEU A 165 0.53 3.11 15.49
N PHE A 166 0.47 4.45 15.49
CA PHE A 166 1.68 5.28 15.31
C PHE A 166 2.74 5.03 16.41
N ARG A 167 2.32 4.89 17.67
CA ARG A 167 3.24 4.58 18.78
C ARG A 167 3.87 3.20 18.64
N ASP A 168 3.07 2.23 18.22
CA ASP A 168 3.53 0.86 18.00
C ASP A 168 4.54 0.83 16.83
N SER A 169 4.25 1.51 15.72
CA SER A 169 5.17 1.65 14.57
C SER A 169 6.51 2.28 14.96
N LEU A 170 6.51 3.39 15.71
CA LEU A 170 7.77 4.00 16.17
C LEU A 170 8.58 3.09 17.08
N THR A 171 7.91 2.37 17.97
CA THR A 171 8.59 1.44 18.88
C THR A 171 9.29 0.34 18.09
N LEU A 172 8.59 -0.23 17.10
CA LEU A 172 9.15 -1.24 16.20
C LEU A 172 10.33 -0.69 15.39
N TRP A 173 10.15 0.45 14.72
CA TRP A 173 11.18 1.01 13.84
C TRP A 173 12.43 1.48 14.58
N ASN A 174 12.28 2.04 15.79
CA ASN A 174 13.43 2.39 16.62
C ASN A 174 14.21 1.12 17.02
N SER A 175 13.52 0.02 17.34
CA SER A 175 14.20 -1.24 17.66
C SER A 175 14.93 -1.84 16.45
N ASP A 176 14.37 -1.71 15.25
CA ASP A 176 15.02 -2.18 14.02
C ASP A 176 16.26 -1.35 13.64
N MET A 177 16.29 -0.06 13.98
CA MET A 177 17.43 0.83 13.72
C MET A 177 18.55 0.74 14.76
N GLU A 178 18.30 0.15 15.94
CA GLU A 178 19.30 -0.08 17.00
C GLU A 178 20.10 -1.39 16.79
N VAL A 179 19.73 -2.22 15.81
CA VAL A 179 20.35 -3.51 15.46
C VAL A 179 21.29 -3.37 14.26
#